data_AF-A0A392NJ63-F1
#
_entry.id   AF-A0A392NJ63-F1
#
_cell.length_a   1.000
_cell.length_b   1.000
_cell.length_c   1.000
_cell.angle_alpha   90.00
_cell.angle_beta   90.00
_cell.angle_gamma   90.00
#
_symmetry.space_group_name_H-M   'P 1'
#
loop_
_entity.id
_entity.type
_entity.pdbx_description
1 polymer ?
#
loop_
_entity_poly.entity_id
_entity_poly.type
_entity_poly.pdbx_seq_one_letter_code
_entity_poly.pdbx_strand_id
1 'polypeptide(L)'
;NLFAPNNGDHTPIVDTIPHCVSDNDNHMLTSPFIEEEFQQAVFSMHPDKSPGPDGLNPAFYQKFWPLCGKDIFEACCSWLEDEHFPSDLNDTNIALIAKVDRPDSMKDLRLISLCNVIYKILSKVLANRLKRILPNCISESQVAFVPEGLSSFIHHYETRGLLHGIRICRGSPSISHLFFTDDSFLFCKATISEATNLKHILDTYEVASGQAINYQKSAITYSHNL
;
A
#
# COMPACT_ATOMS: atom_id res chain seq x y z
N ASN A 1 -7.03 13.31 4.23
CA ASN A 1 -6.66 13.40 2.80
C ASN A 1 -6.05 14.76 2.49
N LEU A 2 -4.82 14.97 3.02
CA LEU A 2 -3.70 15.39 2.18
C LEU A 2 -3.79 14.57 0.89
N PHE A 3 -3.62 15.09 -0.31
CA PHE A 3 -3.35 14.34 -1.54
C PHE A 3 -4.54 14.04 -2.48
N ALA A 4 -4.42 14.57 -3.71
CA ALA A 4 -5.28 14.37 -4.89
C ALA A 4 -4.41 14.30 -6.15
N PRO A 5 -4.74 13.44 -7.15
CA PRO A 5 -3.85 13.02 -8.24
C PRO A 5 -3.48 14.15 -9.23
N ASN A 6 -2.20 14.24 -9.63
CA ASN A 6 -1.73 15.03 -10.77
C ASN A 6 -0.51 14.37 -11.47
N ASN A 7 -0.32 14.63 -12.77
CA ASN A 7 0.80 14.07 -13.55
C ASN A 7 2.07 14.93 -13.35
N GLY A 8 2.98 14.51 -12.47
CA GLY A 8 4.27 15.18 -12.28
C GLY A 8 5.48 14.31 -12.61
N ASP A 9 6.64 14.95 -12.70
CA ASP A 9 7.93 14.29 -12.97
C ASP A 9 8.42 13.54 -11.73
N HIS A 10 8.46 12.21 -11.82
CA HIS A 10 8.76 11.30 -10.71
C HIS A 10 10.27 11.14 -10.44
N THR A 11 11.15 11.58 -11.36
CA THR A 11 12.59 11.31 -11.30
C THR A 11 13.28 11.78 -10.00
N PRO A 12 12.98 12.95 -9.40
CA PRO A 12 13.66 13.41 -8.19
C PRO A 12 13.35 12.56 -6.95
N ILE A 13 12.21 11.86 -6.95
CA ILE A 13 11.79 10.97 -5.85
C ILE A 13 12.35 9.57 -6.08
N VAL A 14 12.25 9.04 -7.30
CA VAL A 14 12.67 7.66 -7.61
C VAL A 14 14.15 7.45 -7.28
N ASP A 15 15.01 8.42 -7.57
CA ASP A 15 16.45 8.36 -7.26
C ASP A 15 16.76 8.36 -5.75
N THR A 16 15.79 8.72 -4.92
CA THR A 16 15.91 8.73 -3.45
C THR A 16 15.29 7.51 -2.80
N ILE A 17 14.59 6.66 -3.56
CA ILE A 17 14.05 5.39 -3.06
C ILE A 17 15.20 4.36 -3.08
N PRO A 18 15.54 3.72 -1.96
CA PRO A 18 16.56 2.68 -1.95
C PRO A 18 16.18 1.55 -2.91
N HIS A 19 17.12 1.10 -3.74
CA HIS A 19 16.95 -0.09 -4.57
C HIS A 19 16.76 -1.32 -3.68
N CYS A 20 15.51 -1.66 -3.39
CA CYS A 20 15.14 -2.75 -2.48
C CYS A 20 14.89 -4.10 -3.20
N VAL A 21 14.80 -4.06 -4.54
CA VAL A 21 14.56 -5.25 -5.38
C VAL A 21 15.86 -5.61 -6.08
N SER A 22 16.43 -6.76 -5.73
CA SER A 22 17.62 -7.31 -6.41
C SER A 22 17.26 -7.96 -7.76
N ASP A 23 18.26 -8.24 -8.59
CA ASP A 23 18.05 -9.01 -9.82
C ASP A 23 17.46 -10.40 -9.56
N ASN A 24 17.81 -11.01 -8.42
CA ASN A 24 17.25 -12.28 -7.99
C ASN A 24 15.77 -12.15 -7.59
N ASP A 25 15.40 -11.05 -6.93
CA ASP A 25 13.99 -10.76 -6.59
C ASP A 25 13.17 -10.56 -7.86
N ASN A 26 13.70 -9.80 -8.83
CA ASN A 26 13.06 -9.62 -10.13
C ASN A 26 12.89 -10.97 -10.85
N HIS A 27 13.94 -11.79 -10.93
CA HIS A 27 13.86 -13.10 -11.56
C HIS A 27 12.80 -14.00 -10.90
N MET A 28 12.67 -13.95 -9.57
CA MET A 28 11.65 -14.68 -8.83
C MET A 28 10.24 -14.17 -9.15
N LEU A 29 10.03 -12.86 -9.16
CA LEU A 29 8.73 -12.26 -9.45
C LEU A 29 8.25 -12.55 -10.88
N THR A 30 9.17 -12.55 -11.84
CA THR A 30 8.88 -12.78 -13.27
C THR A 30 8.96 -14.24 -13.69
N SER A 31 9.30 -15.15 -12.79
CA SER A 31 9.36 -16.58 -13.10
C SER A 31 7.99 -17.13 -13.51
N PRO A 32 7.90 -18.15 -14.38
CA PRO A 32 6.62 -18.78 -14.70
C PRO A 32 5.88 -19.25 -13.45
N PHE A 33 4.55 -19.17 -13.46
CA PHE A 33 3.76 -19.69 -12.35
C PHE A 33 3.71 -21.21 -12.37
N ILE A 34 3.58 -21.80 -11.19
CA ILE A 34 3.36 -23.25 -11.01
C ILE A 34 2.02 -23.51 -10.32
N GLU A 35 1.39 -24.65 -10.59
CA GLU A 35 0.05 -25.00 -10.09
C GLU A 35 0.01 -25.00 -8.54
N GLU A 36 1.10 -25.37 -7.89
CA GLU A 36 1.22 -25.39 -6.43
C GLU A 36 1.02 -24.00 -5.81
N GLU A 37 1.39 -22.91 -6.50
CA GLU A 37 1.15 -21.54 -6.00
C GLU A 37 -0.35 -21.25 -5.93
N PHE A 38 -1.11 -21.72 -6.91
CA PHE A 38 -2.57 -21.57 -6.96
C PHE A 38 -3.26 -22.45 -5.93
N GLN A 39 -2.81 -23.70 -5.79
CA GLN A 39 -3.32 -24.60 -4.76
C GLN A 39 -3.10 -24.00 -3.37
N GLN A 40 -1.88 -23.53 -3.07
CA GLN A 40 -1.59 -22.87 -1.80
C GLN A 40 -2.48 -21.64 -1.58
N ALA A 41 -2.71 -20.83 -2.63
CA ALA A 41 -3.60 -19.68 -2.53
C ALA A 41 -5.02 -20.09 -2.12
N VAL A 42 -5.62 -21.09 -2.77
CA VAL A 42 -6.96 -21.61 -2.47
C VAL A 42 -7.06 -22.18 -1.06
N PHE A 43 -6.11 -23.04 -0.68
CA PHE A 43 -6.13 -23.73 0.62
C PHE A 43 -5.77 -22.81 1.79
N SER A 44 -5.18 -21.64 1.53
CA SER A 44 -4.98 -20.60 2.55
C SER A 44 -6.24 -19.76 2.83
N MET A 45 -7.31 -19.90 2.04
CA MET A 45 -8.55 -19.16 2.25
C MET A 45 -9.42 -19.87 3.29
N HIS A 46 -10.13 -19.10 4.12
CA HIS A 46 -11.11 -19.69 5.03
C HIS A 46 -12.32 -20.22 4.22
N PRO A 47 -12.77 -21.48 4.44
CA PRO A 47 -13.80 -22.11 3.62
C PRO A 47 -15.14 -21.36 3.65
N ASP A 48 -15.52 -20.83 4.82
CA ASP A 48 -16.82 -20.17 5.03
C ASP A 48 -16.88 -18.70 4.58
N LYS A 49 -15.93 -18.23 3.77
CA LYS A 49 -16.02 -16.87 3.21
C LYS A 49 -17.19 -16.77 2.24
N SER A 50 -17.89 -15.65 2.28
CA SER A 50 -19.01 -15.36 1.38
C SER A 50 -18.57 -15.41 -0.10
N PRO A 51 -19.40 -15.99 -0.99
CA PRO A 51 -19.13 -16.07 -2.41
C PRO A 51 -19.29 -14.72 -3.12
N GLY A 52 -18.82 -14.65 -4.37
CA GLY A 52 -19.13 -13.54 -5.27
C GLY A 52 -20.49 -13.73 -5.96
N PRO A 53 -20.76 -12.94 -7.01
CA PRO A 53 -21.95 -13.12 -7.86
C PRO A 53 -22.14 -14.52 -8.43
N ASP A 54 -21.05 -15.28 -8.64
CA ASP A 54 -21.07 -16.66 -9.13
C ASP A 54 -21.64 -17.68 -8.13
N GLY A 55 -21.81 -17.30 -6.87
CA GLY A 55 -22.32 -18.16 -5.80
C GLY A 55 -21.32 -19.23 -5.31
N LEU A 56 -20.08 -19.23 -5.81
CA LEU A 56 -19.06 -20.21 -5.44
C LEU A 56 -18.15 -19.67 -4.33
N ASN A 57 -18.05 -20.42 -3.23
CA ASN A 57 -17.22 -20.05 -2.07
C ASN A 57 -15.88 -20.81 -2.08
N PRO A 58 -14.90 -20.45 -1.22
CA PRO A 58 -13.62 -21.16 -1.19
C PRO A 58 -13.74 -22.65 -0.86
N ALA A 59 -14.73 -23.05 -0.05
CA ALA A 59 -14.96 -24.47 0.27
C ALA A 59 -15.24 -25.32 -0.99
N PHE A 60 -15.95 -24.77 -1.98
CA PHE A 60 -16.16 -25.42 -3.26
C PHE A 60 -14.82 -25.72 -3.95
N TYR A 61 -13.96 -24.71 -4.12
CA TYR A 61 -12.67 -24.87 -4.79
C TYR A 61 -11.70 -25.76 -4.03
N GLN A 62 -11.70 -25.70 -2.70
CA GLN A 62 -10.88 -26.61 -1.88
C GLN A 62 -11.32 -28.07 -2.05
N LYS A 63 -12.63 -28.32 -2.07
CA LYS A 63 -13.18 -29.66 -2.22
C LYS A 63 -12.98 -30.22 -3.63
N PHE A 64 -13.15 -29.40 -4.65
CA PHE A 64 -13.13 -29.81 -6.05
C PHE A 64 -11.82 -29.46 -6.78
N TRP A 65 -10.76 -29.06 -6.05
CA TRP A 65 -9.44 -28.78 -6.62
C TRP A 65 -8.92 -29.88 -7.56
N PRO A 66 -9.06 -31.19 -7.25
CA PRO A 66 -8.61 -32.24 -8.16
C PRO A 66 -9.35 -32.28 -9.51
N LEU A 67 -10.52 -31.63 -9.60
CA LEU A 67 -11.33 -31.58 -10.83
C LEU A 67 -11.12 -30.29 -11.62
N CYS A 68 -11.00 -29.14 -10.95
CA CYS A 68 -10.96 -27.83 -11.62
C CYS A 68 -9.64 -27.09 -11.44
N GLY A 69 -8.70 -27.58 -10.63
CA GLY A 69 -7.46 -26.87 -10.27
C GLY A 69 -6.58 -26.58 -11.48
N LYS A 70 -6.41 -27.58 -12.35
CA LYS A 70 -5.66 -27.45 -13.60
C LYS A 70 -6.26 -26.41 -14.54
N ASP A 71 -7.57 -26.47 -14.79
CA ASP A 71 -8.24 -25.52 -15.68
C ASP A 71 -8.15 -24.08 -15.15
N ILE A 72 -8.28 -23.90 -13.82
CA ILE A 72 -8.12 -22.59 -13.18
C ILE A 72 -6.69 -22.07 -13.35
N PHE A 73 -5.68 -22.92 -13.14
CA PHE A 73 -4.28 -22.57 -13.32
C PHE A 73 -4.00 -22.14 -14.77
N GLU A 74 -4.37 -22.97 -15.75
CA GLU A 74 -4.14 -22.69 -17.17
C GLU A 74 -4.85 -21.41 -17.62
N ALA A 75 -6.12 -21.22 -17.21
CA ALA A 75 -6.88 -20.01 -17.52
C ALA A 75 -6.23 -18.75 -16.91
N CYS A 76 -5.81 -18.81 -15.64
CA CYS A 76 -5.17 -17.68 -14.97
C CYS A 76 -3.83 -17.30 -15.63
N CYS A 77 -3.03 -18.28 -16.04
CA CYS A 77 -1.78 -18.03 -16.75
C CYS A 77 -2.05 -17.35 -18.10
N SER A 78 -3.01 -17.85 -18.89
CA SER A 78 -3.41 -17.21 -20.15
C SER A 78 -3.88 -15.76 -19.94
N TRP A 79 -4.71 -15.48 -18.92
CA TRP A 79 -5.16 -14.10 -18.67
C TRP A 79 -4.03 -13.13 -18.31
N LEU A 80 -2.99 -13.62 -17.63
CA LEU A 80 -1.82 -12.81 -17.30
C LEU A 80 -0.92 -12.58 -18.52
N GLU A 81 -0.78 -13.57 -19.39
CA GLU A 81 0.01 -13.48 -20.63
C GLU A 81 -0.68 -12.60 -21.68
N ASP A 82 -2.00 -12.73 -21.81
CA ASP A 82 -2.81 -12.00 -22.79
C ASP A 82 -3.23 -10.60 -22.33
N GLU A 83 -2.85 -10.21 -21.09
CA GLU A 83 -3.29 -8.97 -20.42
C GLU A 83 -4.83 -8.78 -20.43
N HIS A 84 -5.57 -9.89 -20.44
CA HIS A 84 -7.03 -9.89 -20.60
C HIS A 84 -7.71 -10.76 -19.53
N PHE A 85 -8.40 -10.11 -18.59
CA PHE A 85 -9.18 -10.79 -17.57
C PHE A 85 -10.69 -10.76 -17.90
N PRO A 86 -11.41 -11.89 -17.76
CA PRO A 86 -12.84 -11.94 -18.05
C PRO A 86 -13.65 -10.94 -17.20
N SER A 87 -14.49 -10.13 -17.84
CA SER A 87 -15.31 -9.10 -17.18
C SER A 87 -16.22 -9.70 -16.09
N ASP A 88 -16.83 -10.85 -16.39
CA ASP A 88 -17.83 -11.48 -15.53
C ASP A 88 -17.20 -12.00 -14.23
N LEU A 89 -15.90 -12.31 -14.26
CA LEU A 89 -15.16 -12.71 -13.06
C LEU A 89 -14.79 -11.52 -12.17
N ASN A 90 -14.81 -10.30 -12.71
CA ASN A 90 -14.55 -9.06 -11.98
C ASN A 90 -15.83 -8.49 -11.33
N ASP A 91 -16.99 -9.04 -11.66
CA ASP A 91 -18.24 -8.65 -11.01
C ASP A 91 -18.17 -8.88 -9.50
N THR A 92 -18.67 -7.89 -8.75
CA THR A 92 -18.53 -7.84 -7.30
C THR A 92 -19.83 -7.36 -6.67
N ASN A 93 -20.35 -8.14 -5.72
CA ASN A 93 -21.47 -7.69 -4.89
C ASN A 93 -20.94 -6.79 -3.77
N ILE A 94 -21.59 -5.63 -3.54
CA ILE A 94 -21.25 -4.74 -2.42
C ILE A 94 -22.21 -5.00 -1.27
N ALA A 95 -21.69 -5.51 -0.15
CA ALA A 95 -22.43 -5.66 1.09
C ALA A 95 -22.14 -4.49 2.04
N LEU A 96 -23.18 -3.94 2.66
CA LEU A 96 -23.06 -2.87 3.66
C LEU A 96 -23.20 -3.45 5.05
N ILE A 97 -22.16 -3.31 5.88
CA ILE A 97 -22.16 -3.77 7.28
C ILE A 97 -22.13 -2.56 8.19
N ALA A 98 -23.11 -2.44 9.10
CA ALA A 98 -23.14 -1.37 10.07
C ALA A 98 -21.91 -1.41 11.01
N LYS A 99 -21.28 -0.25 11.22
CA LYS A 99 -20.20 -0.05 12.21
C LYS A 99 -20.75 0.25 13.61
N VAL A 100 -21.98 0.76 13.67
CA VAL A 100 -22.66 1.25 14.88
C VAL A 100 -24.12 0.77 14.88
N ASP A 101 -24.76 0.74 16.05
CA ASP A 101 -26.10 0.17 16.23
C ASP A 101 -27.19 0.85 15.38
N ARG A 102 -27.04 2.15 15.11
CA ARG A 102 -27.98 2.95 14.30
C ARG A 102 -27.21 3.77 13.27
N PRO A 103 -26.97 3.23 12.07
CA PRO A 103 -26.28 3.95 11.02
C PRO A 103 -27.22 4.97 10.37
N ASP A 104 -26.88 6.25 10.47
CA ASP A 104 -27.64 7.35 9.85
C ASP A 104 -26.96 7.89 8.59
N SER A 105 -25.72 7.48 8.32
CA SER A 105 -24.94 7.91 7.14
C SER A 105 -24.08 6.79 6.53
N MET A 106 -23.62 6.98 5.29
CA MET A 106 -22.68 6.06 4.62
C MET A 106 -21.35 5.88 5.38
N LYS A 107 -20.94 6.84 6.20
CA LYS A 107 -19.71 6.73 7.01
C LYS A 107 -19.84 5.67 8.11
N ASP A 108 -21.08 5.43 8.54
CA ASP A 108 -21.45 4.46 9.57
C ASP A 108 -21.53 3.02 9.04
N LEU A 109 -21.32 2.84 7.72
CA LEU A 109 -21.31 1.55 7.05
C LEU A 109 -19.88 1.18 6.63
N ARG A 110 -19.54 -0.10 6.73
CA ARG A 110 -18.40 -0.72 6.03
C ARG A 110 -18.93 -1.29 4.72
N LEU A 111 -18.37 -0.82 3.61
CA LEU A 111 -18.54 -1.48 2.33
C LEU A 111 -17.63 -2.71 2.29
N ILE A 112 -18.20 -3.86 1.97
CA ILE A 112 -17.48 -5.12 1.76
C ILE A 112 -17.72 -5.57 0.32
N SER A 113 -16.63 -5.67 -0.44
CA SER A 113 -16.64 -6.22 -1.79
C SER A 113 -16.59 -7.74 -1.75
N LEU A 114 -17.65 -8.38 -2.24
CA LEU A 114 -17.77 -9.82 -2.41
C LEU A 114 -17.41 -10.19 -3.86
N CYS A 115 -16.12 -10.31 -4.13
CA CYS A 115 -15.60 -10.71 -5.44
C CYS A 115 -15.69 -12.23 -5.64
N ASN A 116 -15.76 -12.68 -6.90
CA ASN A 116 -15.65 -14.09 -7.26
C ASN A 116 -14.34 -14.69 -6.74
N VAL A 117 -14.38 -15.98 -6.37
CA VAL A 117 -13.22 -16.62 -5.74
C VAL A 117 -12.05 -16.76 -6.72
N ILE A 118 -12.31 -16.98 -8.00
CA ILE A 118 -11.25 -17.06 -9.03
C ILE A 118 -10.42 -15.76 -9.07
N TYR A 119 -11.07 -14.60 -9.03
CA TYR A 119 -10.37 -13.31 -8.90
C TYR A 119 -9.49 -13.25 -7.64
N LYS A 120 -10.03 -13.74 -6.51
CA LYS A 120 -9.29 -13.80 -5.23
C LYS A 120 -8.10 -14.75 -5.31
N ILE A 121 -8.20 -15.87 -6.04
CA ILE A 121 -7.10 -16.82 -6.23
C ILE A 121 -5.95 -16.12 -6.96
N LEU A 122 -6.23 -15.55 -8.13
CA LEU A 122 -5.24 -14.84 -8.94
C LEU A 122 -4.58 -13.70 -8.16
N SER A 123 -5.39 -12.84 -7.53
CA SER A 123 -4.90 -11.73 -6.71
C SER A 123 -4.03 -12.21 -5.54
N LYS A 124 -4.39 -13.34 -4.91
CA LYS A 124 -3.64 -13.93 -3.80
C LYS A 124 -2.31 -14.51 -4.27
N VAL A 125 -2.24 -15.15 -5.44
CA VAL A 125 -0.99 -15.67 -6.02
C VAL A 125 -0.01 -14.51 -6.25
N LEU A 126 -0.46 -13.43 -6.90
CA LEU A 126 0.35 -12.24 -7.11
C LEU A 126 0.80 -11.61 -5.78
N ALA A 127 -0.12 -11.45 -4.83
CA ALA A 127 0.19 -10.91 -3.51
C ALA A 127 1.18 -11.79 -2.74
N ASN A 128 1.10 -13.11 -2.85
CA ASN A 128 2.03 -14.04 -2.21
C ASN A 128 3.46 -13.90 -2.76
N ARG A 129 3.62 -13.64 -4.06
CA ARG A 129 4.93 -13.34 -4.66
C ARG A 129 5.47 -12.00 -4.17
N LEU A 130 4.66 -10.95 -4.19
CA LEU A 130 5.03 -9.63 -3.68
C LEU A 130 5.38 -9.65 -2.19
N LYS A 131 4.68 -10.47 -1.39
CA LYS A 131 4.93 -10.62 0.05
C LYS A 131 6.35 -11.09 0.37
N ARG A 132 7.02 -11.80 -0.55
CA ARG A 132 8.40 -12.26 -0.35
C ARG A 132 9.41 -11.11 -0.38
N ILE A 133 9.15 -10.07 -1.17
CA ILE A 133 10.05 -8.92 -1.33
C ILE A 133 9.65 -7.73 -0.46
N LEU A 134 8.37 -7.67 -0.05
CA LEU A 134 7.83 -6.58 0.78
C LEU A 134 8.73 -6.26 2.00
N PRO A 135 9.23 -7.23 2.78
CA PRO A 135 10.14 -6.93 3.91
C PRO A 135 11.43 -6.19 3.55
N ASN A 136 11.93 -6.36 2.32
CA ASN A 136 13.14 -5.67 1.86
C ASN A 136 12.83 -4.24 1.40
N CYS A 137 11.58 -3.99 1.01
CA CYS A 137 11.13 -2.71 0.49
C CYS A 137 10.45 -1.82 1.52
N ILE A 138 9.94 -2.39 2.61
CA ILE A 138 9.31 -1.64 3.70
C ILE A 138 10.33 -1.24 4.76
N SER A 139 10.36 0.06 5.11
CA SER A 139 11.19 0.57 6.22
C SER A 139 10.66 0.08 7.58
N GLU A 140 11.55 -0.14 8.55
CA GLU A 140 11.20 -0.44 9.96
C GLU A 140 10.27 0.61 10.60
N SER A 141 10.18 1.82 10.01
CA SER A 141 9.33 2.91 10.48
C SER A 141 7.88 2.88 9.96
N GLN A 142 7.49 1.87 9.17
CA GLN A 142 6.19 1.85 8.51
C GLN A 142 5.05 1.41 9.46
N VAL A 143 4.29 2.39 9.96
CA VAL A 143 3.04 2.17 10.70
C VAL A 143 1.86 2.66 9.84
N ALA A 144 1.35 1.77 8.97
CA ALA A 144 0.19 1.95 8.06
C ALA A 144 0.35 2.97 6.90
N PHE A 145 0.05 2.53 5.66
CA PHE A 145 -0.07 3.34 4.41
C PHE A 145 0.71 4.68 4.42
N VAL A 146 2.01 4.58 4.69
CA VAL A 146 2.91 5.73 4.69
C VAL A 146 3.41 5.96 3.27
N PRO A 147 3.41 7.19 2.75
CA PRO A 147 4.10 7.49 1.50
C PRO A 147 5.62 7.42 1.72
N GLU A 148 6.21 6.25 1.47
CA GLU A 148 7.65 5.97 1.67
C GLU A 148 8.57 6.99 0.99
N GLY A 149 8.14 7.54 -0.15
CA GLY A 149 8.87 8.61 -0.85
C GLY A 149 9.04 9.87 0.00
N LEU A 150 8.03 10.27 0.79
CA LEU A 150 8.13 11.46 1.64
C LEU A 150 9.07 11.21 2.83
N SER A 151 8.96 10.05 3.48
CA SER A 151 9.89 9.63 4.55
C SER A 151 11.34 9.59 4.05
N SER A 152 11.58 9.00 2.88
CA SER A 152 12.92 8.92 2.31
C SER A 152 13.47 10.31 1.98
N PHE A 153 12.65 11.19 1.43
CA PHE A 153 13.08 12.54 1.08
C PHE A 153 13.38 13.41 2.32
N ILE A 154 12.60 13.26 3.40
CA ILE A 154 12.91 13.88 4.69
C ILE A 154 14.24 13.35 5.25
N HIS A 155 14.45 12.03 5.20
CA HIS A 155 15.68 11.41 5.70
C HIS A 155 16.92 11.87 4.91
N HIS A 156 16.80 12.06 3.60
CA HIS A 156 17.86 12.62 2.77
C HIS A 156 18.28 14.03 3.19
N TYR A 157 17.33 14.86 3.63
CA TYR A 157 17.64 16.18 4.18
C TYR A 157 18.22 16.10 5.59
N GLU A 158 17.79 15.15 6.42
CA GLU A 158 18.38 14.91 7.74
C GLU A 158 19.84 14.45 7.66
N THR A 159 20.16 13.49 6.79
CA THR A 159 21.52 12.97 6.61
C THR A 159 22.49 14.04 6.09
N ARG A 160 21.98 15.04 5.38
CA ARG A 160 22.74 16.22 4.92
C ARG A 160 22.80 17.36 5.95
N GLY A 161 22.15 17.22 7.11
CA GLY A 161 22.08 18.26 8.14
C GLY A 161 21.25 19.48 7.72
N LEU A 162 20.41 19.34 6.69
CA LEU A 162 19.54 20.40 6.17
C LEU A 162 18.19 20.46 6.90
N LEU A 163 17.84 19.39 7.61
CA LEU A 163 16.67 19.29 8.46
C LEU A 163 17.06 18.55 9.73
N HIS A 164 16.51 18.96 10.87
CA HIS A 164 16.79 18.31 12.15
C HIS A 164 15.48 17.98 12.86
N GLY A 165 15.19 16.69 13.02
CA GLY A 165 14.11 16.23 13.87
C GLY A 165 14.34 16.51 15.37
N ILE A 166 13.31 16.21 16.16
CA ILE A 166 13.33 16.36 17.62
C ILE A 166 14.06 15.18 18.26
N ARG A 167 14.81 15.44 19.32
CA ARG A 167 15.41 14.41 20.17
C ARG A 167 14.87 14.51 21.59
N ILE A 168 14.30 13.41 22.06
CA ILE A 168 13.69 13.32 23.40
C ILE A 168 14.78 13.32 24.48
N CYS A 169 15.90 12.63 24.25
CA CYS A 169 17.02 12.61 25.19
C CYS A 169 18.37 12.45 24.48
N ARG A 170 19.47 12.75 25.19
CA ARG A 170 20.82 12.57 24.65
C ARG A 170 21.05 11.09 24.32
N GLY A 171 21.27 10.79 23.04
CA GLY A 171 21.45 9.44 22.53
C GLY A 171 20.19 8.80 21.95
N SER A 172 19.01 9.43 22.03
CA SER A 172 17.83 8.96 21.30
C SER A 172 17.94 9.23 19.80
N PRO A 173 17.31 8.39 18.96
CA PRO A 173 17.11 8.72 17.54
C PRO A 173 16.43 10.08 17.37
N SER A 174 16.76 10.76 16.29
CA SER A 174 16.04 11.97 15.82
C SER A 174 14.70 11.55 15.24
N ILE A 175 13.62 12.23 15.62
CA ILE A 175 12.29 12.04 15.05
C ILE A 175 11.96 13.27 14.21
N SER A 176 12.03 13.14 12.88
CA SER A 176 11.67 14.19 11.92
C SER A 176 10.22 14.12 11.46
N HIS A 177 9.58 12.96 11.58
CA HIS A 177 8.21 12.77 11.11
C HIS A 177 7.50 11.64 11.86
N LEU A 178 6.19 11.75 12.01
CA LEU A 178 5.29 10.71 12.47
C LEU A 178 4.08 10.69 11.53
N PHE A 179 3.85 9.55 10.89
CA PHE A 179 2.73 9.36 9.99
C PHE A 179 1.69 8.43 10.62
N PHE A 180 0.44 8.88 10.65
CA PHE A 180 -0.75 8.09 10.98
C PHE A 180 -1.69 8.08 9.77
N THR A 181 -2.73 7.24 9.81
CA THR A 181 -3.68 7.09 8.69
C THR A 181 -4.38 8.37 8.28
N ASP A 182 -4.60 9.28 9.25
CA ASP A 182 -5.36 10.52 9.03
C ASP A 182 -4.55 11.79 9.30
N ASP A 183 -3.45 11.69 10.07
CA ASP A 183 -2.65 12.82 10.54
C ASP A 183 -1.15 12.59 10.33
N SER A 184 -0.46 13.64 9.89
CA SER A 184 1.00 13.64 9.69
C SER A 184 1.63 14.75 10.52
N PHE A 185 2.60 14.41 11.36
CA PHE A 185 3.41 15.37 12.09
C PHE A 185 4.80 15.43 11.49
N LEU A 186 5.28 16.65 11.21
CA LEU A 186 6.62 16.91 10.71
C LEU A 186 7.34 17.80 11.71
N PHE A 187 8.59 17.47 11.98
CA PHE A 187 9.42 18.12 12.98
C PHE A 187 10.72 18.60 12.34
N CYS A 188 10.99 19.90 12.50
CA CYS A 188 12.24 20.54 12.12
C CYS A 188 12.56 21.63 13.14
N LYS A 189 13.78 22.16 13.15
CA LYS A 189 14.06 23.35 13.98
C LYS A 189 13.26 24.53 13.45
N ALA A 190 12.82 25.39 14.37
CA ALA A 190 12.14 26.65 14.07
C ALA A 190 13.11 27.70 13.51
N THR A 191 13.72 27.42 12.36
CA THR A 191 14.58 28.33 11.61
C THR A 191 14.01 28.56 10.22
N ILE A 192 14.25 29.74 9.65
CA ILE A 192 13.80 30.08 8.28
C ILE A 192 14.38 29.10 7.27
N SER A 193 15.65 28.71 7.46
CA SER A 193 16.35 27.75 6.58
C SER A 193 15.65 26.39 6.57
N GLU A 194 15.41 25.79 7.74
CA GLU A 194 14.76 24.48 7.81
C GLU A 194 13.28 24.52 7.40
N ALA A 195 12.57 25.61 7.69
CA ALA A 195 11.21 25.79 7.20
C ALA A 195 11.16 25.88 5.66
N THR A 196 12.15 26.53 5.04
CA THR A 196 12.28 26.60 3.58
C THR A 196 12.60 25.24 3.00
N ASN A 197 13.50 24.48 3.62
CA ASN A 197 13.84 23.12 3.22
C ASN A 197 12.64 22.17 3.36
N LEU A 198 11.90 22.26 4.46
CA LEU A 198 10.68 21.49 4.68
C LEU A 198 9.62 21.83 3.63
N LYS A 199 9.43 23.12 3.34
CA LYS A 199 8.53 23.56 2.26
C LYS A 199 8.98 22.99 0.91
N HIS A 200 10.28 23.00 0.62
CA HIS A 200 10.81 22.45 -0.62
C HIS A 200 10.62 20.94 -0.73
N ILE A 201 10.81 20.18 0.37
CA ILE A 201 10.50 18.75 0.46
C ILE A 201 9.04 18.51 0.09
N LEU A 202 8.15 19.27 0.70
CA LEU A 202 6.70 19.18 0.53
C LEU A 202 6.25 19.56 -0.89
N ASP A 203 6.76 20.66 -1.44
CA ASP A 203 6.44 21.11 -2.81
C ASP A 203 6.94 20.09 -3.85
N THR A 204 8.16 19.57 -3.67
CA THR A 204 8.73 18.55 -4.57
C THR A 204 7.95 17.25 -4.47
N TYR A 205 7.59 16.83 -3.25
CA TYR A 205 6.78 15.64 -3.03
C TYR A 205 5.41 15.78 -3.70
N GLU A 206 4.78 16.94 -3.57
CA GLU A 206 3.48 17.24 -4.18
C GLU A 206 3.52 17.12 -5.71
N VAL A 207 4.54 17.71 -6.34
CA VAL A 207 4.75 17.58 -7.79
C VAL A 207 5.00 16.12 -8.17
N ALA A 208 5.98 15.47 -7.55
CA ALA A 208 6.48 14.20 -8.03
C ALA A 208 5.66 12.98 -7.57
N SER A 209 4.77 13.09 -6.59
CA SER A 209 3.80 12.01 -6.28
C SER A 209 2.41 12.28 -6.85
N GLY A 210 2.19 13.49 -7.39
CA GLY A 210 0.87 13.93 -7.82
C GLY A 210 -0.09 14.05 -6.65
N GLN A 211 0.39 14.44 -5.47
CA GLN A 211 -0.37 14.43 -4.23
C GLN A 211 -0.34 15.81 -3.56
N ALA A 212 -1.44 16.57 -3.58
CA ALA A 212 -1.49 17.93 -3.03
C ALA A 212 -1.62 18.06 -1.50
N ILE A 213 -0.86 18.94 -0.86
CA ILE A 213 -1.01 19.20 0.58
C ILE A 213 -2.30 19.96 0.90
N ASN A 214 -3.02 19.51 1.93
CA ASN A 214 -4.23 20.18 2.37
C ASN A 214 -3.91 21.30 3.38
N TYR A 215 -3.53 22.47 2.88
CA TYR A 215 -3.20 23.64 3.70
C TYR A 215 -4.33 24.11 4.62
N GLN A 216 -5.60 23.84 4.30
CA GLN A 216 -6.74 24.20 5.17
C GLN A 216 -6.81 23.33 6.44
N LYS A 217 -6.22 22.14 6.40
CA LYS A 217 -6.16 21.20 7.53
C LYS A 217 -4.78 21.15 8.17
N SER A 218 -3.78 21.82 7.60
CA SER A 218 -2.44 21.91 8.15
C SER A 218 -2.34 23.04 9.16
N ALA A 219 -1.61 22.80 10.25
CA ALA A 219 -1.27 23.81 11.24
C ALA A 219 0.23 23.74 11.55
N ILE A 220 0.84 24.90 11.84
CA ILE A 220 2.23 25.00 12.28
C ILE A 220 2.21 25.48 13.73
N THR A 221 2.92 24.75 14.59
CA THR A 221 3.06 25.07 16.01
C THR A 221 4.52 25.20 16.38
N TYR A 222 4.86 26.23 17.16
CA TYR A 222 6.21 26.45 17.67
C TYR A 222 6.26 26.14 19.16
N SER A 223 7.28 25.44 19.61
CA SER A 223 7.53 25.16 21.03
C SER A 223 8.95 25.55 21.39
N HIS A 224 9.12 26.22 22.52
CA HIS A 224 10.44 26.50 23.10
C HIS A 224 11.05 25.29 23.82
N ASN A 225 10.25 24.25 24.06
CA ASN A 225 10.58 23.10 24.92
C ASN A 225 10.62 21.76 24.15
N LEU A 226 10.58 21.79 22.82
CA LEU A 226 10.74 20.62 21.94
C LEU A 226 12.00 20.75 21.09
#